data_AF-A0A644TEU9-F1
#
_entry.id   AF-A0A644TEU9-F1
#
_cell.length_a   1.000
_cell.length_b   1.000
_cell.length_c   1.000
_cell.angle_alpha   90.00
_cell.angle_beta   90.00
_cell.angle_gamma   90.00
#
_symmetry.space_group_name_H-M   'P 1'
#
loop_
_entity.id
_entity.type
_entity.pdbx_description
1 polymer ?
#
loop_
_entity_poly.entity_id
_entity_poly.type
_entity_poly.pdbx_seq_one_letter_code
_entity_poly.pdbx_strand_id
1 'polypeptide(L)'
;MGACACIGNVVLLVPLVPAEKYERKNVRTQADNRGLRPAAIIEKLHLRNAIYQDTATYGHFNSCLFPWEDTSMRLYNELRKADEAYADRKIED
;
A
#
# COMPACT_ATOMS: atom_id res chain seq x y z
N MET A 1 3.14 40.15 15.00
CA MET A 1 2.02 39.42 15.65
C MET A 1 0.96 39.28 14.56
N GLY A 2 0.95 38.23 13.74
CA GLY A 2 0.52 36.85 14.06
C GLY A 2 -1.00 36.77 13.85
N ALA A 3 -1.60 35.85 13.09
CA ALA A 3 -1.15 34.84 12.14
C ALA A 3 -2.36 34.44 11.27
N CYS A 4 -2.07 33.98 10.05
CA CYS A 4 -2.75 32.97 9.25
C CYS A 4 -4.28 33.07 9.02
N ALA A 5 -4.63 33.46 7.79
CA ALA A 5 -5.95 33.28 7.20
C ALA A 5 -6.21 31.79 6.88
N CYS A 6 -7.46 31.35 7.04
CA CYS A 6 -7.94 30.05 6.61
C CYS A 6 -7.80 29.92 5.07
N ILE A 7 -6.80 29.18 4.59
CA ILE A 7 -6.68 28.87 3.16
C ILE A 7 -7.33 27.51 2.91
N GLY A 8 -8.58 27.55 2.45
CA GLY A 8 -9.10 26.67 1.41
C GLY A 8 -9.41 25.23 1.79
N ASN A 9 -10.67 24.84 1.56
CA ASN A 9 -11.03 23.45 1.29
C ASN A 9 -10.12 22.90 0.19
N VAL A 10 -9.35 21.85 0.47
CA VAL A 10 -8.65 21.08 -0.56
C VAL A 10 -9.71 20.29 -1.34
N VAL A 11 -10.02 20.74 -2.57
CA VAL A 11 -10.77 19.93 -3.53
C VAL A 11 -9.80 18.93 -4.13
N LEU A 12 -9.97 17.65 -3.78
CA LEU A 12 -9.25 16.56 -4.43
C LEU A 12 -9.87 16.34 -5.81
N LEU A 13 -9.28 16.93 -6.85
CA LEU A 13 -9.61 16.58 -8.23
C LEU A 13 -8.96 15.23 -8.54
N VAL A 14 -9.69 14.13 -8.34
CA VAL A 14 -9.28 12.81 -8.84
C VAL A 14 -9.47 12.84 -10.36
N PRO A 15 -8.43 12.60 -11.18
CA PRO A 15 -8.61 12.52 -12.62
C PRO A 15 -9.61 11.40 -12.95
N LEU A 16 -10.55 11.71 -13.84
CA LEU A 16 -11.53 10.77 -14.37
C LEU A 16 -10.82 9.72 -15.23
N VAL A 17 -10.20 8.72 -14.59
CA VAL A 17 -9.87 7.46 -15.23
C VAL A 17 -11.21 6.75 -15.45
N PRO A 18 -11.60 6.40 -16.69
CA PRO A 18 -12.81 5.63 -16.92
C PRO A 18 -12.70 4.33 -16.11
N ALA A 19 -13.62 4.16 -15.17
CA ALA A 19 -13.65 3.05 -14.24
C ALA A 19 -14.16 1.78 -14.93
N GLU A 20 -13.47 1.35 -15.99
CA GLU A 20 -13.73 0.07 -16.61
C GLU A 20 -12.93 -0.98 -15.84
N LYS A 21 -13.64 -1.66 -14.92
CA LYS A 21 -13.20 -2.82 -14.13
C LYS A 21 -12.37 -2.54 -12.86
N TYR A 22 -12.92 -1.77 -11.92
CA TYR A 22 -12.49 -1.85 -10.53
C TYR A 22 -13.52 -2.64 -9.70
N GLU A 23 -13.41 -3.96 -9.66
CA GLU A 23 -14.14 -4.73 -8.64
C GLU A 23 -13.57 -4.37 -7.26
N ARG A 24 -14.41 -3.80 -6.40
CA ARG A 24 -14.07 -3.49 -5.01
C ARG A 24 -13.92 -4.80 -4.23
N LYS A 25 -12.76 -5.44 -4.30
CA LYS A 25 -12.42 -6.58 -3.44
C LYS A 25 -12.44 -6.11 -1.97
N ASN A 26 -13.10 -6.87 -1.10
CA ASN A 26 -13.27 -6.53 0.31
C ASN A 26 -11.90 -6.49 1.02
N VAL A 27 -11.43 -5.29 1.36
CA VAL A 27 -10.13 -5.03 2.02
C VAL A 27 -10.01 -5.70 3.40
N ARG A 28 -11.15 -6.05 4.02
CA ARG A 28 -11.20 -6.63 5.37
C ARG A 28 -10.42 -7.94 5.50
N THR A 29 -10.44 -8.80 4.48
CA THR A 29 -9.75 -10.11 4.53
C THR A 29 -8.24 -10.01 4.30
N GLN A 30 -7.77 -8.88 3.74
CA GLN A 30 -6.36 -8.67 3.42
C GLN A 30 -5.56 -8.15 4.62
N ALA A 31 -6.22 -7.46 5.55
CA ALA A 31 -5.59 -6.90 6.76
C ALA A 31 -5.34 -7.93 7.86
N ASP A 32 -6.19 -8.97 7.96
CA ASP A 32 -6.07 -9.96 9.03
C ASP A 32 -5.01 -11.05 8.73
N ASN A 33 -4.78 -11.38 7.46
CA ASN A 33 -3.86 -12.47 7.07
C ASN A 33 -2.43 -12.00 6.75
N ARG A 34 -2.22 -10.68 6.61
CA ARG A 34 -0.90 -10.09 6.37
C ARG A 34 -0.64 -9.16 7.52
N GLY A 35 0.41 -9.35 8.29
CA GLY A 35 0.73 -8.49 9.44
C GLY A 35 0.90 -7.02 9.05
N LEU A 36 -0.21 -6.28 8.93
CA LEU A 36 -0.28 -4.83 8.70
C LEU A 36 -0.25 -4.06 10.02
N ARG A 37 -0.04 -4.75 11.15
CA ARG A 37 0.27 -4.09 12.41
C ARG A 37 1.52 -3.24 12.21
N PRO A 38 1.59 -2.01 12.73
CA PRO A 38 2.76 -1.15 12.57
C PRO A 38 4.09 -1.83 12.90
N ALA A 39 4.13 -2.64 13.96
CA ALA A 39 5.31 -3.41 14.34
C ALA A 39 5.75 -4.40 13.25
N ALA A 40 4.81 -5.15 12.67
CA ALA A 40 5.10 -6.13 11.62
C ALA A 40 5.55 -5.46 10.30
N ILE A 41 5.05 -4.26 9.99
CA ILE A 41 5.51 -3.47 8.83
C ILE A 41 6.97 -3.04 9.02
N ILE A 42 7.29 -2.50 10.20
CA ILE A 42 8.64 -2.04 10.55
C ILE A 42 9.64 -3.20 10.46
N GLU A 43 9.26 -4.38 10.97
CA GLU A 43 10.09 -5.59 10.92
C GLU A 43 10.28 -6.10 9.49
N LYS A 44 9.19 -6.23 8.72
CA LYS A 44 9.22 -6.79 7.36
C LYS A 44 10.03 -5.94 6.38
N LEU A 45 9.93 -4.61 6.49
CA LEU A 45 10.60 -3.67 5.60
C LEU A 45 11.92 -3.15 6.16
N HIS A 46 12.33 -3.62 7.35
CA HIS A 46 13.54 -3.18 8.05
C HIS A 46 13.64 -1.64 8.21
N LEU A 47 12.53 -0.97 8.49
CA LEU A 47 12.42 0.50 8.50
C LEU A 47 13.20 1.20 9.64
N ARG A 48 13.77 0.44 10.57
CA ARG A 48 14.68 0.99 11.60
C ARG A 48 16.03 1.40 11.03
N ASN A 49 16.36 0.93 9.83
CA ASN A 49 17.56 1.34 9.11
C ASN A 49 17.30 2.69 8.43
N ALA A 50 18.11 3.69 8.73
CA ALA A 50 17.94 5.03 8.17
C ALA A 50 18.33 5.06 6.68
N ILE A 51 17.32 4.98 5.80
CA ILE A 51 17.45 5.11 4.33
C ILE A 51 16.70 6.35 3.78
N TYR A 52 16.24 7.23 4.69
CA TYR A 52 15.31 8.31 4.35
C TYR A 52 15.98 9.50 3.66
N GLN A 53 17.29 9.69 3.85
CA GLN A 53 18.06 10.75 3.20
C GLN A 53 18.03 10.60 1.67
N ASP A 54 18.17 9.37 1.17
CA ASP A 54 18.17 9.09 -0.26
C ASP A 54 16.78 9.29 -0.87
N THR A 55 15.73 8.91 -0.13
CA THR A 55 14.33 9.09 -0.56
C THR A 55 13.87 10.55 -0.57
N ALA A 56 14.59 11.45 0.13
CA ALA A 56 14.23 12.86 0.23
C ALA A 56 14.50 13.62 -1.08
N THR A 57 15.27 13.03 -2.00
CA THR A 57 15.52 13.59 -3.33
C THR A 57 14.86 12.70 -4.38
N TYR A 58 14.19 13.29 -5.36
CA TYR A 58 13.54 12.60 -6.49
C TYR A 58 12.38 11.63 -6.15
N GLY A 59 12.04 11.44 -4.87
CA GLY A 59 10.80 10.80 -4.41
C GLY A 59 10.99 9.45 -3.70
N HIS A 60 9.93 8.99 -3.04
CA HIS A 60 9.94 7.78 -2.20
C HIS A 60 9.65 6.47 -2.94
N PHE A 61 9.18 6.55 -4.19
CA PHE A 61 8.73 5.40 -4.99
C PHE A 61 9.58 5.25 -6.25
N ASN A 62 9.42 4.12 -6.95
CA ASN A 62 10.04 3.85 -8.25
C ASN A 62 11.56 3.64 -8.18
N SER A 63 12.05 3.08 -7.07
CA SER A 63 13.46 2.67 -6.91
C SER A 63 13.52 1.25 -6.36
N CYS A 64 14.16 0.35 -7.11
CA CYS A 64 14.39 -1.05 -6.69
C CYS A 64 15.28 -1.20 -5.45
N LEU A 65 15.90 -0.10 -4.99
CA LEU A 65 16.71 -0.08 -3.77
C LEU A 65 15.86 0.02 -2.51
N PHE A 66 14.58 0.40 -2.63
CA PHE A 66 13.71 0.54 -1.46
C PHE A 66 13.04 -0.78 -1.11
N PRO A 67 13.02 -1.15 0.18
CA PRO A 67 12.52 -2.45 0.61
C PRO A 67 11.02 -2.64 0.34
N TRP A 68 10.25 -1.56 0.19
CA TRP A 68 8.81 -1.62 -0.14
C TRP A 68 8.51 -1.76 -1.63
N GLU A 69 9.50 -1.59 -2.50
CA GLU A 69 9.37 -1.83 -3.95
C GLU A 69 9.78 -3.27 -4.31
N ASP A 70 10.21 -4.08 -3.33
CA ASP A 70 10.52 -5.49 -3.56
C ASP A 70 9.25 -6.29 -3.89
N THR A 71 9.15 -6.67 -5.16
CA THR A 71 8.10 -7.52 -5.71
C THR A 71 8.61 -8.93 -5.99
N SER A 72 9.46 -9.45 -5.10
CA SER A 72 10.02 -10.78 -5.22
C SER A 72 8.97 -11.86 -5.56
N MET A 73 9.38 -12.83 -6.39
CA MET A 73 8.51 -13.90 -6.86
C MET A 73 7.85 -14.69 -5.70
N ARG A 74 8.50 -14.71 -4.53
CA ARG A 74 7.93 -15.25 -3.29
C ARG A 74 6.68 -14.50 -2.87
N LEU A 75 6.76 -13.17 -2.73
CA LEU A 75 5.62 -12.34 -2.37
C LEU A 75 4.50 -12.49 -3.40
N TYR A 76 4.84 -12.48 -4.69
CA TYR A 76 3.88 -12.71 -5.76
C TYR A 76 3.11 -14.04 -5.59
N ASN A 77 3.82 -15.14 -5.36
CA ASN A 77 3.22 -16.45 -5.16
C ASN A 77 2.34 -16.52 -3.91
N GLU A 78 2.75 -15.89 -2.81
CA GLU A 78 1.97 -15.79 -1.57
C GLU A 78 0.66 -15.02 -1.80
N LEU A 79 0.72 -13.91 -2.53
CA LEU A 79 -0.45 -13.12 -2.92
C LEU A 79 -1.42 -13.91 -3.79
N ARG A 80 -0.87 -14.64 -4.78
CA ARG A 80 -1.66 -15.45 -5.72
C ARG A 80 -2.40 -16.57 -5.00
N LYS A 81 -1.72 -17.28 -4.09
CA LYS A 81 -2.34 -18.32 -3.23
C LYS A 81 -3.42 -17.74 -2.32
N ALA A 82 -3.22 -16.55 -1.78
CA ALA A 82 -4.21 -15.91 -0.92
C ALA A 82 -5.47 -15.48 -1.71
N ASP A 83 -5.32 -15.06 -2.97
CA ASP A 83 -6.44 -14.73 -3.85
C ASP A 83 -7.23 -16.00 -4.24
N GLU A 84 -6.53 -17.10 -4.55
CA GLU A 84 -7.15 -18.42 -4.80
C GLU A 84 -7.96 -18.91 -3.59
N ALA A 85 -7.37 -18.90 -2.39
CA ALA A 85 -8.07 -19.29 -1.17
C ALA A 85 -9.29 -18.40 -0.86
N TYR A 86 -9.26 -17.13 -1.25
CA TYR A 86 -10.42 -16.24 -1.12
C TYR A 86 -11.51 -16.57 -2.15
N ALA A 87 -11.13 -16.92 -3.38
CA ALA A 87 -12.07 -17.33 -4.42
C ALA A 87 -12.84 -18.60 -3.99
N ASP A 88 -12.13 -19.58 -3.42
CA ASP A 88 -12.74 -20.82 -2.91
C ASP A 88 -13.77 -20.54 -1.79
N ARG A 89 -13.48 -19.62 -0.86
CA ARG A 89 -14.45 -19.25 0.19
C ARG A 89 -15.73 -18.61 -0.35
N LYS A 90 -15.68 -17.90 -1.47
CA LYS A 90 -16.88 -17.29 -2.08
C LYS A 90 -17.78 -18.32 -2.78
N ILE A 91 -17.30 -19.55 -3.01
CA ILE A 91 -18.09 -20.63 -3.60
C ILE A 91 -19.00 -21.30 -2.56
N GLU A 92 -18.67 -21.18 -1.26
CA GLU A 92 -19.39 -21.83 -0.16
C GLU A 92 -20.44 -20.93 0.54
N ASP A 93 -20.39 -19.61 0.33
CA ASP A 93 -21.35 -18.59 0.82
C ASP A 93 -22.48 -18.30 -0.19
#